data_AF-A0A5D2B304-F1
#
_entry.id   AF-A0A5D2B304-F1
#
_cell.length_a   1.000
_cell.length_b   1.000
_cell.length_c   1.000
_cell.angle_alpha   90.00
_cell.angle_beta   90.00
_cell.angle_gamma   90.00
#
_symmetry.space_group_name_H-M   'P 1'
#
loop_
_entity.id
_entity.type
_entity.pdbx_description
1 polymer ?
#
loop_
_entity_poly.entity_id
_entity_poly.type
_entity_poly.pdbx_seq_one_letter_code
_entity_poly.pdbx_strand_id
1 'polypeptide(L)'
;MDMVYGQHLCYLAKLFLDHKTLYYDLDLFLFYVLCECDDRGCHMVGYFSKEKHSEESYNLACILTLPPYQRKGYGNCVVLNINDVILDFVKEGKVGTPERPLSDLGLLSYRGYWTRVLLDILKKHKGNISINELSDMTAIKAEDILTTLQSLELIQYKKGQHVIYANPKVLDHHLKAAGRGGLEVDVSKLIWTPYKEQS
;
A
#
# COMPACT_ATOMS: atom_id res chain seq x y z
N MET A 1 -12.85 -1.93 17.58
CA MET A 1 -13.79 -2.63 16.68
C MET A 1 -14.69 -3.47 17.56
N ASP A 2 -15.98 -3.61 17.24
CA ASP A 2 -16.78 -4.68 17.84
C ASP A 2 -16.21 -6.04 17.38
N MET A 3 -16.01 -6.97 18.32
CA MET A 3 -15.42 -8.30 18.05
C MET A 3 -16.24 -9.08 17.02
N VAL A 4 -17.58 -9.01 17.10
CA VAL A 4 -18.48 -9.71 16.19
C VAL A 4 -18.38 -9.13 14.78
N TYR A 5 -18.31 -7.80 14.65
CA TYR A 5 -18.14 -7.17 13.34
C TYR A 5 -16.82 -7.57 12.69
N GLY A 6 -15.72 -7.60 13.46
CA GLY A 6 -14.41 -8.05 12.96
C GLY A 6 -14.44 -9.50 12.48
N GLN A 7 -15.15 -10.38 13.18
CA GLN A 7 -15.32 -11.79 12.78
C GLN A 7 -16.08 -11.90 11.46
N HIS A 8 -17.21 -11.19 11.34
CA HIS A 8 -18.01 -11.18 10.11
C HIS A 8 -17.20 -10.64 8.92
N LEU A 9 -16.40 -9.60 9.13
CA LEU A 9 -15.51 -9.06 8.11
C LEU A 9 -14.47 -10.09 7.66
N CYS A 10 -13.87 -10.83 8.59
CA CYS A 10 -12.92 -11.90 8.28
C CYS A 10 -13.56 -13.06 7.51
N TYR A 11 -14.77 -13.49 7.90
CA TYR A 11 -15.51 -14.51 7.18
C TYR A 11 -15.88 -14.08 5.77
N LEU A 12 -16.39 -12.86 5.61
CA LEU A 12 -16.67 -12.28 4.29
C LEU A 12 -15.41 -12.26 3.42
N ALA A 13 -14.26 -11.88 3.99
CA ALA A 13 -13.01 -11.80 3.27
C ALA A 13 -12.47 -13.18 2.84
N LYS A 14 -12.64 -14.21 3.68
CA LYS A 14 -12.19 -15.57 3.38
C LYS A 14 -12.83 -16.15 2.11
N LEU A 15 -14.03 -15.69 1.76
CA LEU A 15 -14.71 -16.08 0.51
C LEU A 15 -13.96 -15.62 -0.76
N PHE A 16 -13.09 -14.61 -0.64
CA PHE A 16 -12.39 -14.00 -1.77
C PHE A 16 -10.87 -14.02 -1.63
N LEU A 17 -10.34 -14.45 -0.48
CA LEU A 17 -8.92 -14.53 -0.17
C LEU A 17 -8.55 -15.96 0.19
N ASP A 18 -7.87 -16.65 -0.73
CA ASP A 18 -7.50 -18.06 -0.58
C ASP A 18 -6.55 -18.28 0.60
N HIS A 19 -5.55 -17.40 0.74
CA HIS A 19 -4.52 -17.48 1.76
C HIS A 19 -4.88 -16.82 3.10
N LYS A 20 -6.11 -16.32 3.26
CA LYS A 20 -6.51 -15.73 4.54
C LYS A 20 -6.71 -16.82 5.61
N THR A 21 -5.89 -16.79 6.64
CA THR A 21 -6.12 -17.57 7.87
C THR A 21 -7.16 -16.86 8.74
N LEU A 22 -8.15 -17.60 9.21
CA LEU A 22 -9.15 -17.10 10.16
C LEU A 22 -8.58 -17.28 11.58
N TYR A 23 -7.90 -16.26 12.10
CA TYR A 23 -7.50 -16.21 13.50
C TYR A 23 -8.70 -15.80 14.36
N TYR A 24 -8.88 -16.47 15.50
CA TYR A 24 -9.89 -16.09 16.49
C TYR A 24 -9.44 -14.85 17.30
N ASP A 25 -8.14 -14.58 17.35
CA ASP A 25 -7.54 -13.44 18.08
C ASP A 25 -7.52 -12.17 17.22
N LEU A 26 -8.72 -11.64 16.92
CA LEU A 26 -8.88 -10.37 16.21
C LEU A 26 -8.29 -9.17 16.96
N ASP A 27 -8.04 -9.32 18.25
CA ASP A 27 -7.45 -8.30 19.11
C ASP A 27 -6.02 -7.93 18.69
N LEU A 28 -5.36 -8.73 17.87
CA LEU A 28 -4.04 -8.44 17.33
C LEU A 28 -4.07 -7.50 16.11
N PHE A 29 -5.26 -7.24 15.54
CA PHE A 29 -5.38 -6.53 14.28
C PHE A 29 -6.15 -5.20 14.41
N LEU A 30 -5.71 -4.23 13.62
CA LEU A 30 -6.46 -3.03 13.27
C LEU A 30 -7.15 -3.29 11.93
N PHE A 31 -8.40 -2.85 11.81
CA PHE A 31 -9.19 -2.94 10.58
C PHE A 31 -9.58 -1.54 10.11
N TYR A 32 -9.28 -1.25 8.85
CA TYR A 32 -9.60 0.01 8.19
C TYR A 32 -10.61 -0.27 7.08
N VAL A 33 -11.86 0.12 7.32
CA VAL A 33 -12.98 -0.13 6.40
C VAL A 33 -13.17 1.07 5.49
N LEU A 34 -13.20 0.83 4.19
CA LEU A 34 -13.47 1.84 3.18
C LEU A 34 -14.94 1.78 2.76
N CYS A 35 -15.60 2.93 2.76
CA CYS A 35 -17.00 3.07 2.38
C CYS A 35 -17.22 4.14 1.32
N GLU A 36 -18.18 3.92 0.43
CA GLU A 36 -18.86 4.99 -0.31
C GLU A 36 -20.05 5.46 0.54
N CYS A 37 -20.17 6.75 0.84
CA CYS A 37 -21.29 7.27 1.62
C CYS A 37 -22.24 8.08 0.73
N ASP A 38 -23.54 7.79 0.85
CA ASP A 38 -24.65 8.48 0.19
C ASP A 38 -25.72 8.89 1.21
N ASP A 39 -26.84 9.45 0.74
CA ASP A 39 -27.96 9.89 1.61
C ASP A 39 -28.60 8.75 2.43
N ARG A 40 -28.30 7.49 2.10
CA ARG A 40 -28.83 6.29 2.79
C ARG A 40 -27.83 5.70 3.78
N GLY A 41 -26.61 6.23 3.86
CA GLY A 41 -25.58 5.81 4.79
C GLY A 41 -24.25 5.46 4.11
N CYS A 42 -23.42 4.67 4.79
CA CYS A 42 -22.09 4.29 4.31
C CYS A 42 -22.06 2.82 3.90
N HIS A 43 -21.69 2.59 2.64
CA HIS A 43 -21.68 1.29 1.99
C HIS A 43 -20.23 0.81 1.88
N MET A 44 -19.91 -0.28 2.57
CA MET A 44 -18.58 -0.86 2.51
C MET A 44 -18.24 -1.25 1.07
N VAL A 45 -17.06 -0.83 0.60
CA VAL A 45 -16.51 -1.19 -0.71
C VAL A 45 -15.24 -2.03 -0.61
N GLY A 46 -14.57 -1.97 0.54
CA GLY A 46 -13.37 -2.74 0.80
C GLY A 46 -12.85 -2.51 2.22
N TYR A 47 -11.76 -3.19 2.56
CA TYR A 47 -11.03 -2.94 3.79
C TYR A 47 -9.56 -3.36 3.65
N PHE A 48 -8.76 -2.92 4.60
CA PHE A 48 -7.51 -3.59 4.91
C PHE A 48 -7.34 -3.82 6.41
N SER A 49 -6.51 -4.80 6.77
CA SER A 49 -6.09 -5.05 8.14
C SER A 49 -4.58 -4.95 8.29
N LYS A 50 -4.15 -4.49 9.46
CA LYS A 50 -2.74 -4.34 9.87
C LYS A 50 -2.58 -4.93 11.26
N GLU A 51 -1.51 -5.68 11.51
CA GLU A 51 -1.17 -6.12 12.87
C GLU A 51 -0.83 -4.92 13.75
N LYS A 52 -1.29 -4.92 15.00
CA LYS A 52 -0.88 -3.91 15.98
C LYS A 52 0.62 -3.97 16.25
N HIS A 53 1.16 -5.19 16.25
CA HIS A 53 2.58 -5.49 16.40
C HIS A 53 3.00 -6.46 15.31
N SER A 54 3.87 -6.01 14.40
CA SER A 54 4.44 -6.85 13.36
C SER A 54 5.95 -6.87 13.53
N GLU A 55 6.52 -8.04 13.86
CA GLU A 55 7.97 -8.23 13.99
C GLU A 55 8.67 -7.99 12.64
N GLU A 56 8.02 -8.42 11.56
CA GLU A 56 8.51 -8.32 10.17
C GLU A 56 8.25 -6.94 9.52
N SER A 57 7.67 -6.01 10.29
CA SER A 57 7.23 -4.68 9.84
C SER A 57 6.24 -4.75 8.68
N TYR A 58 5.29 -5.70 8.73
CA TYR A 58 4.21 -5.73 7.76
C TYR A 58 3.26 -4.55 7.98
N ASN A 59 3.08 -3.75 6.94
CA ASN A 59 2.12 -2.66 6.97
C ASN A 59 0.73 -3.11 6.52
N LEU A 60 0.61 -4.29 5.93
CA LEU A 60 -0.62 -4.86 5.45
C LEU A 60 -0.64 -6.37 5.72
N ALA A 61 -1.67 -6.84 6.43
CA ALA A 61 -1.95 -8.27 6.62
C ALA A 61 -2.98 -8.79 5.61
N CYS A 62 -4.09 -8.07 5.41
CA CYS A 62 -5.08 -8.42 4.39
C CYS A 62 -5.60 -7.16 3.71
N ILE A 63 -5.84 -7.25 2.39
CA ILE A 63 -6.53 -6.23 1.60
C ILE A 63 -7.65 -6.88 0.80
N LEU A 64 -8.81 -6.24 0.76
CA LEU A 64 -9.92 -6.66 -0.07
C LEU A 64 -10.68 -5.46 -0.63
N THR A 65 -10.86 -5.43 -1.93
CA THR A 65 -11.95 -4.68 -2.57
C THR A 65 -13.05 -5.68 -2.91
N LEU A 66 -14.27 -5.43 -2.46
CA LEU A 66 -15.41 -6.31 -2.72
C LEU A 66 -15.65 -6.45 -4.23
N PRO A 67 -16.03 -7.64 -4.74
CA PRO A 67 -16.12 -7.91 -6.18
C PRO A 67 -16.87 -6.85 -7.01
N PRO A 68 -18.04 -6.31 -6.58
CA PRO A 68 -18.76 -5.29 -7.35
C PRO A 68 -18.04 -3.94 -7.48
N TYR A 69 -17.00 -3.71 -6.67
CA TYR A 69 -16.23 -2.48 -6.62
C TYR A 69 -14.80 -2.65 -7.15
N GLN A 70 -14.42 -3.85 -7.59
CA GLN A 70 -13.12 -4.08 -8.22
C GLN A 70 -13.00 -3.33 -9.54
N ARG A 71 -11.74 -3.02 -9.94
CA ARG A 71 -11.40 -2.26 -11.15
C ARG A 71 -11.96 -0.83 -11.21
N LYS A 72 -12.52 -0.31 -10.11
CA LYS A 72 -12.94 1.11 -9.96
C LYS A 72 -11.86 2.01 -9.35
N GLY A 73 -10.68 1.46 -9.03
CA GLY A 73 -9.54 2.21 -8.49
C GLY A 73 -9.38 2.18 -6.96
N TYR A 74 -10.29 1.54 -6.23
CA TYR A 74 -10.24 1.48 -4.76
C TYR A 74 -8.99 0.77 -4.20
N GLY A 75 -8.60 -0.35 -4.81
CA GLY A 75 -7.41 -1.10 -4.39
C GLY A 75 -6.11 -0.32 -4.58
N ASN A 76 -5.88 0.23 -5.79
CA ASN A 76 -4.65 0.96 -6.11
C ASN A 76 -4.53 2.29 -5.40
N CYS A 77 -5.65 2.99 -5.16
CA CYS A 77 -5.59 4.36 -4.70
C CYS A 77 -5.93 4.51 -3.23
N VAL A 78 -7.13 4.14 -2.79
CA VAL A 78 -7.54 4.55 -1.44
C VAL A 78 -6.92 3.64 -0.39
N VAL A 79 -6.90 2.34 -0.63
CA VAL A 79 -6.40 1.41 0.40
C VAL A 79 -4.88 1.47 0.54
N LEU A 80 -4.14 1.46 -0.57
CA LEU A 80 -2.67 1.54 -0.53
C LEU A 80 -2.15 2.92 -0.13
N ASN A 81 -2.73 4.02 -0.66
CA ASN A 81 -2.31 5.36 -0.22
C ASN A 81 -2.69 5.62 1.24
N ILE A 82 -3.86 5.21 1.74
CA ILE A 82 -4.19 5.40 3.17
C ILE A 82 -3.21 4.62 4.03
N ASN A 83 -2.86 3.39 3.66
CA ASN A 83 -1.90 2.59 4.41
C ASN A 83 -0.55 3.30 4.53
N ASP A 84 -0.03 3.83 3.42
CA ASP A 84 1.28 4.49 3.41
C ASP A 84 1.23 5.89 4.02
N VAL A 85 0.14 6.66 3.84
CA VAL A 85 -0.08 7.93 4.55
C VAL A 85 -0.12 7.71 6.06
N ILE A 86 -0.72 6.61 6.53
CA ILE A 86 -0.72 6.27 7.96
C ILE A 86 0.71 5.96 8.45
N LEU A 87 1.54 5.30 7.64
CA LEU A 87 2.93 5.00 8.01
C LEU A 87 3.83 6.25 8.00
N ASP A 88 3.72 7.05 6.93
CA ASP A 88 4.59 8.20 6.65
C ASP A 88 4.18 9.44 7.46
N PHE A 89 2.92 9.86 7.34
CA PHE A 89 2.42 11.10 7.94
C PHE A 89 2.35 11.03 9.46
N VAL A 90 2.24 9.83 10.01
CA VAL A 90 1.98 9.64 11.44
C VAL A 90 3.21 9.20 12.23
N LYS A 91 4.39 9.26 11.61
CA LYS A 91 5.68 9.06 12.29
C LYS A 91 5.77 7.73 13.03
N GLU A 92 5.24 6.65 12.46
CA GLU A 92 5.70 5.33 12.90
C GLU A 92 7.21 5.20 12.64
N GLY A 93 7.77 5.97 11.68
CA GLY A 93 9.19 5.97 11.33
C GLY A 93 9.63 4.61 10.79
N LYS A 94 8.66 3.81 10.34
CA LYS A 94 8.82 2.42 9.96
C LYS A 94 8.62 2.29 8.46
N VAL A 95 9.56 1.59 7.85
CA VAL A 95 9.46 1.14 6.47
C VAL A 95 8.59 -0.13 6.46
N GLY A 96 7.61 -0.19 5.57
CA GLY A 96 6.62 -1.25 5.51
C GLY A 96 6.66 -2.04 4.20
N THR A 97 6.24 -3.30 4.27
CA THR A 97 5.95 -4.14 3.10
C THR A 97 4.68 -4.95 3.38
N PRO A 98 3.91 -5.37 2.36
CA PRO A 98 2.82 -6.31 2.57
C PRO A 98 3.29 -7.68 3.04
N GLU A 99 2.45 -8.35 3.84
CA GLU A 99 2.60 -9.76 4.17
C GLU A 99 2.59 -10.63 2.89
N ARG A 100 3.42 -11.67 2.87
CA ARG A 100 3.57 -12.58 1.73
C ARG A 100 3.09 -13.99 2.09
N PRO A 101 2.47 -14.75 1.17
CA PRO A 101 2.23 -14.40 -0.24
C PRO A 101 1.03 -13.46 -0.44
N LEU A 102 1.17 -12.48 -1.33
CA LEU A 102 0.07 -11.68 -1.82
C LEU A 102 -0.80 -12.47 -2.81
N SER A 103 -2.09 -12.16 -2.88
CA SER A 103 -2.93 -12.60 -4.00
C SER A 103 -2.46 -11.96 -5.31
N ASP A 104 -2.76 -12.57 -6.46
CA ASP A 104 -2.40 -12.03 -7.78
C ASP A 104 -2.88 -10.58 -7.97
N LEU A 105 -4.13 -10.30 -7.53
CA LEU A 105 -4.69 -8.94 -7.56
C LEU A 105 -3.98 -8.00 -6.59
N GLY A 106 -3.60 -8.47 -5.41
CA GLY A 106 -2.82 -7.72 -4.43
C GLY A 106 -1.44 -7.34 -4.98
N LEU A 107 -0.73 -8.30 -5.57
CA LEU A 107 0.59 -8.10 -6.17
C LEU A 107 0.53 -7.11 -7.34
N LEU A 108 -0.45 -7.25 -8.24
CA LEU A 108 -0.66 -6.28 -9.31
C LEU A 108 -0.95 -4.87 -8.78
N SER A 109 -1.70 -4.78 -7.69
CA SER A 109 -2.04 -3.49 -7.07
C SER A 109 -0.82 -2.82 -6.45
N TYR A 110 -0.03 -3.55 -5.67
CA TYR A 110 1.22 -3.05 -5.07
C TYR A 110 2.24 -2.64 -6.12
N ARG A 111 2.46 -3.46 -7.15
CA ARG A 111 3.38 -3.11 -8.24
C ARG A 111 2.95 -1.84 -8.96
N GLY A 112 1.66 -1.70 -9.25
CA GLY A 112 1.12 -0.48 -9.86
C GLY A 112 1.32 0.75 -8.98
N TYR A 113 1.05 0.61 -7.69
CA TYR A 113 1.25 1.66 -6.69
C TYR A 113 2.72 2.08 -6.55
N TRP A 114 3.63 1.15 -6.26
CA TRP A 114 5.07 1.44 -6.14
C TRP A 114 5.64 2.05 -7.41
N THR A 115 5.25 1.53 -8.58
CA THR A 115 5.65 2.11 -9.87
C THR A 115 5.26 3.59 -9.94
N ARG A 116 4.02 3.93 -9.56
CA ARG A 116 3.54 5.31 -9.59
C ARG A 116 4.35 6.22 -8.67
N VAL A 117 4.48 5.83 -7.40
CA VAL A 117 5.19 6.61 -6.38
C VAL A 117 6.63 6.87 -6.80
N LEU A 118 7.34 5.82 -7.21
CA LEU A 118 8.74 5.93 -7.63
C LEU A 118 8.89 6.80 -8.88
N LEU A 119 8.05 6.61 -9.91
CA LEU A 119 8.13 7.41 -11.13
C LEU A 119 7.82 8.90 -10.86
N ASP A 120 6.85 9.20 -9.99
CA ASP A 120 6.50 10.58 -9.64
C ASP A 120 7.64 11.28 -8.88
N ILE A 121 8.35 10.57 -7.99
CA ILE A 121 9.55 11.09 -7.32
C ILE A 121 10.69 11.29 -8.32
N LEU A 122 11.00 10.27 -9.12
CA LEU A 122 12.09 10.33 -10.10
C LEU A 122 11.89 11.44 -11.14
N LYS A 123 10.64 11.76 -11.47
CA LYS A 123 10.30 12.86 -12.40
C LYS A 123 10.49 14.25 -11.78
N LYS A 124 10.23 14.39 -10.48
CA LYS A 124 10.35 15.68 -9.75
C LYS A 124 11.77 15.93 -9.23
N HIS A 125 12.50 14.87 -8.89
CA HIS A 125 13.83 14.95 -8.32
C HIS A 125 14.86 15.34 -9.39
N LYS A 126 15.74 16.29 -9.06
CA LYS A 126 16.83 16.74 -9.95
C LYS A 126 18.15 16.24 -9.39
N GLY A 127 18.72 15.20 -10.01
CA GLY A 127 20.02 14.66 -9.62
C GLY A 127 20.00 13.15 -9.46
N ASN A 128 21.08 12.64 -8.87
CA ASN A 128 21.18 11.23 -8.50
C ASN A 128 20.43 11.02 -7.18
N ILE A 129 19.65 9.95 -7.13
CA ILE A 129 18.95 9.50 -5.92
C ILE A 129 19.30 8.04 -5.67
N SER A 130 19.49 7.69 -4.41
CA SER A 130 19.79 6.34 -3.96
C SER A 130 18.52 5.56 -3.60
N ILE A 131 18.62 4.23 -3.54
CA ILE A 131 17.52 3.37 -3.08
C ILE A 131 17.13 3.69 -1.64
N ASN A 132 18.10 4.00 -0.78
CA ASN A 132 17.84 4.34 0.62
C ASN A 132 17.09 5.67 0.74
N GLU A 133 17.47 6.70 -0.02
CA GLU A 133 16.73 7.97 -0.05
C GLU A 133 15.29 7.77 -0.54
N LEU A 134 15.07 6.92 -1.55
CA LEU A 134 13.71 6.57 -1.98
C LEU A 134 12.94 5.86 -0.86
N SER A 135 13.56 4.90 -0.16
CA SER A 135 12.97 4.18 0.98
C SER A 135 12.56 5.14 2.10
N ASP A 136 13.42 6.11 2.42
CA ASP A 136 13.16 7.12 3.45
C ASP A 136 12.04 8.09 3.04
N MET A 137 11.94 8.41 1.75
CA MET A 137 10.91 9.31 1.21
C MET A 137 9.52 8.66 1.07
N THR A 138 9.45 7.32 0.97
CA THR A 138 8.20 6.63 0.64
C THR A 138 7.76 5.59 1.66
N ALA A 139 8.60 5.28 2.66
CA ALA A 139 8.41 4.17 3.59
C ALA A 139 8.25 2.79 2.90
N ILE A 140 8.72 2.64 1.66
CA ILE A 140 8.71 1.36 0.93
C ILE A 140 10.04 0.65 1.17
N LYS A 141 10.03 -0.65 1.49
CA LYS A 141 11.29 -1.41 1.70
C LYS A 141 12.21 -1.32 0.48
N ALA A 142 13.51 -1.17 0.73
CA ALA A 142 14.53 -1.07 -0.32
C ALA A 142 14.50 -2.26 -1.31
N GLU A 143 14.14 -3.46 -0.85
CA GLU A 143 13.93 -4.64 -1.70
C GLU A 143 12.78 -4.46 -2.71
N ASP A 144 11.66 -3.88 -2.28
CA ASP A 144 10.48 -3.63 -3.11
C ASP A 144 10.77 -2.50 -4.12
N ILE A 145 11.55 -1.49 -3.71
CA ILE A 145 12.06 -0.45 -4.61
C ILE A 145 12.98 -1.06 -5.67
N LEU A 146 13.96 -1.87 -5.25
CA LEU A 146 14.92 -2.50 -6.15
C LEU A 146 14.20 -3.37 -7.19
N THR A 147 13.32 -4.27 -6.75
CA THR A 147 12.57 -5.17 -7.64
C THR A 147 11.64 -4.39 -8.58
N THR A 148 11.00 -3.32 -8.10
CA THR A 148 10.17 -2.45 -8.95
C THR A 148 11.01 -1.76 -10.03
N LEU A 149 12.11 -1.12 -9.66
CA LEU A 149 12.99 -0.44 -10.62
C LEU A 149 13.65 -1.40 -11.60
N GLN A 150 13.97 -2.62 -11.18
CA GLN A 150 14.47 -3.69 -12.06
C GLN A 150 13.41 -4.08 -13.09
N SER A 151 12.15 -4.25 -12.67
CA SER A 151 11.04 -4.58 -13.59
C SER A 151 10.73 -3.49 -14.61
N LEU A 152 11.09 -2.24 -14.31
CA LEU A 152 10.95 -1.09 -15.19
C LEU A 152 12.22 -0.81 -16.01
N GLU A 153 13.28 -1.62 -15.84
CA GLU A 153 14.59 -1.41 -16.48
C GLU A 153 15.23 -0.04 -16.16
N LEU A 154 14.87 0.55 -15.01
CA LEU A 154 15.33 1.87 -14.57
C LEU A 154 16.58 1.81 -13.68
N ILE A 155 17.11 0.64 -13.36
CA ILE A 155 18.26 0.49 -12.48
C ILE A 155 19.27 -0.51 -13.04
N GLN A 156 20.56 -0.19 -12.90
CA GLN A 156 21.64 -1.12 -13.28
C GLN A 156 22.70 -1.18 -12.18
N TYR A 157 23.34 -2.33 -12.06
CA TYR A 157 24.48 -2.51 -11.17
C TYR A 157 25.78 -2.21 -11.93
N LYS A 158 26.51 -1.16 -11.53
CA LYS A 158 27.79 -0.75 -12.13
C LYS A 158 28.82 -0.52 -11.04
N LYS A 159 30.00 -1.13 -11.19
CA LYS A 159 31.17 -0.95 -10.30
C LYS A 159 30.85 -1.10 -8.80
N GLY A 160 29.98 -2.05 -8.44
CA GLY A 160 29.61 -2.28 -7.04
C GLY A 160 28.46 -1.42 -6.51
N GLN A 161 27.84 -0.59 -7.35
CA GLN A 161 26.75 0.31 -6.95
C GLN A 161 25.54 0.20 -7.87
N HIS A 162 24.36 0.34 -7.29
CA HIS A 162 23.12 0.51 -8.05
C HIS A 162 22.99 1.95 -8.54
N VAL A 163 22.75 2.12 -9.83
CA VAL A 163 22.58 3.43 -10.48
C VAL A 163 21.21 3.47 -11.13
N ILE A 164 20.40 4.46 -10.76
CA ILE A 164 19.05 4.69 -11.28
C ILE A 164 19.12 5.61 -12.50
N TYR A 165 18.45 5.23 -13.59
CA TYR A 165 18.38 5.97 -14.86
C TYR A 165 16.99 6.60 -15.03
N ALA A 166 16.87 7.85 -14.59
CA ALA A 166 15.62 8.61 -14.63
C ALA A 166 15.50 9.46 -15.91
N ASN A 167 15.61 8.85 -17.10
CA ASN A 167 15.42 9.61 -18.35
C ASN A 167 13.95 10.06 -18.47
N PRO A 168 13.65 11.37 -18.57
CA PRO A 168 12.26 11.87 -18.56
C PRO A 168 11.35 11.21 -19.60
N LYS A 169 11.87 10.88 -20.79
CA LYS A 169 11.08 10.22 -21.85
C LYS A 169 10.67 8.80 -21.47
N VAL A 170 11.56 8.07 -20.80
CA VAL A 170 11.33 6.70 -20.33
C VAL A 170 10.34 6.73 -19.16
N LEU A 171 10.52 7.65 -18.21
CA LEU A 171 9.58 7.85 -17.10
C LEU A 171 8.17 8.18 -17.60
N ASP A 172 8.04 9.08 -18.58
CA ASP A 172 6.74 9.43 -19.17
C ASP A 172 6.09 8.24 -19.90
N HIS A 173 6.88 7.39 -20.54
CA HIS A 173 6.38 6.17 -21.16
C HIS A 173 5.80 5.21 -20.11
N HIS A 174 6.54 4.93 -19.02
CA HIS A 174 6.04 4.08 -17.95
C HIS A 174 4.85 4.68 -17.22
N LEU A 175 4.81 5.99 -16.97
CA LEU A 175 3.67 6.66 -16.35
C LEU A 175 2.40 6.54 -17.20
N LYS A 176 2.51 6.65 -18.54
CA LYS A 176 1.38 6.42 -19.45
C LYS A 176 0.93 4.97 -19.43
N ALA A 177 1.86 4.02 -19.43
CA ALA A 177 1.56 2.59 -19.36
C ALA A 177 0.90 2.19 -18.03
N ALA A 178 1.30 2.82 -16.92
CA ALA A 178 0.74 2.60 -15.59
C ALA A 178 -0.71 3.12 -15.44
N GLY A 179 -1.24 3.87 -16.42
CA GLY A 179 -2.63 4.34 -16.42
C GLY A 179 -2.89 5.46 -15.40
N ARG A 180 -4.11 5.51 -14.84
CA ARG A 180 -4.48 6.48 -13.79
C ARG A 180 -4.15 5.91 -12.42
N GLY A 181 -3.61 6.76 -11.52
CA GLY A 181 -3.28 6.38 -10.15
C GLY A 181 -4.49 5.96 -9.29
N GLY A 182 -5.70 6.36 -9.71
CA GLY A 182 -6.97 6.09 -9.04
C GLY A 182 -7.47 7.31 -8.27
N LEU A 183 -8.22 7.09 -7.17
CA LEU A 183 -8.77 8.11 -6.27
C LEU A 183 -7.75 8.65 -5.24
N GLU A 184 -7.33 9.91 -5.38
CA GLU A 184 -6.39 10.53 -4.44
C GLU A 184 -6.97 10.70 -3.04
N VAL A 185 -6.09 10.55 -2.03
CA VAL A 185 -6.43 10.72 -0.62
C VAL A 185 -6.08 12.14 -0.19
N ASP A 186 -7.07 12.89 0.26
CA ASP A 186 -6.87 14.20 0.87
C ASP A 186 -6.39 14.04 2.31
N VAL A 187 -5.07 14.14 2.50
CA VAL A 187 -4.41 13.96 3.81
C VAL A 187 -4.88 14.99 4.84
N SER A 188 -5.32 16.18 4.41
CA SER A 188 -5.83 17.21 5.33
C SER A 188 -7.09 16.79 6.08
N LYS A 189 -7.80 15.79 5.56
CA LYS A 189 -9.02 15.22 6.16
C LYS A 189 -8.76 13.99 7.00
N LEU A 190 -7.51 13.52 7.08
CA LEU A 190 -7.16 12.38 7.92
C LEU A 190 -7.12 12.81 9.39
N ILE A 191 -8.17 12.46 10.12
CA ILE A 191 -8.24 12.62 11.58
C ILE A 191 -7.90 11.28 12.20
N TRP A 192 -6.64 11.10 12.59
CA TRP A 192 -6.15 9.83 13.13
C TRP A 192 -5.02 10.03 14.14
N THR A 193 -4.91 9.11 15.09
CA THR A 193 -3.84 9.05 16.08
C THR A 193 -3.33 7.61 16.14
N PRO A 194 -2.01 7.37 16.23
CA PRO A 194 -1.47 6.03 16.24
C PRO A 194 -1.92 5.25 17.46
N TYR A 195 -2.11 3.95 17.25
CA TYR A 195 -2.40 3.02 18.32
C TYR A 195 -1.24 3.05 19.32
N LYS A 196 -1.54 3.47 20.55
CA LYS A 196 -0.61 3.43 21.67
C LYS A 196 -1.02 2.28 22.58
N GLU A 197 -0.09 1.40 22.90
CA GLU A 197 -0.32 0.45 23.99
C GLU A 197 -0.58 1.22 25.29
N GLN A 198 -1.57 0.78 26.05
CA GLN A 198 -1.64 1.14 27.46
C GLN A 198 -0.54 0.34 28.16
N SER A 199 0.51 1.05 28.59
CA SER A 199 1.54 0.56 29.49
C SER A 199 0.97 0.10 30.82
#